data_AF-A0A0R2P7W0-F1
#
_entry.id   AF-A0A0R2P7W0-F1
#
_cell.length_a   1.000
_cell.length_b   1.000
_cell.length_c   1.000
_cell.angle_alpha   90.00
_cell.angle_beta   90.00
_cell.angle_gamma   90.00
#
_symmetry.space_group_name_H-M   'P 1'
#
loop_
_entity.id
_entity.type
_entity.pdbx_description
1 polymer ?
#
loop_
_entity_poly.entity_id
_entity_poly.type
_entity_poly.pdbx_seq_one_letter_code
_entity_poly.pdbx_strand_id
1 'polypeptide(L)' 'MIIAGGVGANSRLRSLAASRCDQAGIELRSPPANLCTDNGAMVAALGSLAISKRDCPLKARHSGRL' A
#
# COMPACT_ATOMS: atom_id res chain seq x y z
N MET A 1 0.17 11.91 3.11
CA MET A 1 1.16 11.15 2.31
C MET A 1 1.07 9.67 2.68
N ILE A 2 1.17 8.77 1.71
CA ILE A 2 1.20 7.30 1.96
C ILE A 2 2.49 6.71 1.39
N ILE A 3 3.16 5.85 2.16
CA ILE A 3 4.32 5.07 1.71
C ILE A 3 4.06 3.58 1.95
N ALA A 4 4.17 2.79 0.88
CA ALA A 4 4.00 1.34 0.86
C ALA A 4 4.94 0.71 -0.19
N GLY A 5 4.85 -0.60 -0.39
CA GLY A 5 5.73 -1.36 -1.28
C GLY A 5 7.04 -1.76 -0.61
N GLY A 6 7.79 -2.68 -1.22
CA GLY A 6 9.01 -3.24 -0.61
C GLY A 6 10.04 -2.19 -0.21
N VAL A 7 10.25 -1.16 -1.05
CA VAL A 7 11.12 -0.01 -0.71
C VAL A 7 10.56 0.80 0.46
N GLY A 8 9.24 0.90 0.59
CA GLY A 8 8.54 1.55 1.69
C GLY A 8 8.74 0.88 3.06
N ALA A 9 9.25 -0.36 3.10
CA ALA A 9 9.65 -1.03 4.34
C ALA A 9 10.99 -0.49 4.92
N ASN A 10 11.77 0.27 4.14
CA ASN A 10 13.07 0.76 4.55
C ASN A 10 12.96 1.75 5.73
N SER A 11 13.63 1.46 6.83
CA SER A 11 13.56 2.26 8.07
C SER A 11 14.04 3.70 7.87
N ARG A 12 15.17 3.90 7.17
CA ARG A 12 15.72 5.24 6.90
C ARG A 12 14.77 6.08 6.05
N LEU A 13 14.15 5.47 5.03
CA LEU A 13 13.16 6.14 4.20
C LEU A 13 11.96 6.60 5.03
N ARG A 14 11.42 5.73 5.89
CA ARG A 14 10.26 6.04 6.76
C ARG A 14 10.56 7.18 7.72
N SER A 15 11.72 7.18 8.38
CA SER A 15 12.12 8.26 9.30
C SER A 15 12.26 9.60 8.57
N LEU A 16 12.88 9.60 7.40
CA LEU A 16 13.08 10.81 6.60
C LEU A 16 11.76 11.35 6.05
N ALA A 17 10.87 10.46 5.60
CA ALA A 17 9.54 10.83 5.16
C ALA A 17 8.71 11.42 6.31
N ALA A 18 8.79 10.84 7.52
CA ALA A 18 8.08 11.36 8.69
C ALA A 18 8.51 12.80 9.00
N SER A 19 9.83 13.06 9.07
CA SER A 19 10.34 14.41 9.33
C SER A 19 9.90 15.43 8.28
N ARG A 20 9.91 15.06 6.99
CA ARG A 20 9.46 15.94 5.91
C ARG A 20 7.95 16.18 5.92
N CYS A 21 7.17 15.14 6.20
CA CYS A 21 5.72 15.27 6.30
C CYS A 21 5.33 16.18 7.47
N ASP A 22 6.00 16.04 8.62
CA ASP A 22 5.83 16.90 9.79
C ASP A 22 6.13 18.38 9.47
N GLN A 23 7.27 18.65 8.83
CA GLN A 23 7.64 20.01 8.37
C GLN A 23 6.63 20.62 7.39
N ALA A 24 5.96 19.78 6.60
CA ALA A 24 4.96 20.21 5.62
C ALA A 24 3.53 20.23 6.19
N GLY A 25 3.32 19.85 7.46
CA GLY A 25 1.98 19.70 8.05
C GLY A 25 1.13 18.60 7.40
N ILE A 26 1.77 17.58 6.82
CA ILE A 26 1.12 16.47 6.12
C ILE A 26 1.10 15.24 7.03
N GLU A 27 -0.05 14.58 7.18
CA GLU A 27 -0.10 13.28 7.87
C GLU A 27 0.57 12.19 7.01
N LEU A 28 1.56 11.49 7.58
CA LEU A 28 2.16 10.30 6.97
C LEU A 28 1.45 9.03 7.45
N ARG A 29 0.96 8.21 6.52
CA ARG A 29 0.46 6.86 6.81
C ARG A 29 1.29 5.79 6.09
N SER A 30 1.67 4.76 6.82
CA SER A 30 2.43 3.63 6.30
C SER A 30 2.01 2.36 7.06
N PRO A 31 1.81 1.21 6.38
CA PRO A 31 1.53 -0.03 7.07
C PRO A 31 2.74 -0.49 7.90
N PRO A 32 2.56 -1.49 8.79
CA PRO A 32 3.66 -2.21 9.40
C PRO A 32 4.67 -2.70 8.35
N ALA A 33 5.96 -2.67 8.67
CA ALA A 33 7.01 -2.96 7.69
C ALA A 33 6.90 -4.38 7.07
N ASN A 34 6.44 -5.36 7.84
CA ASN A 34 6.19 -6.73 7.37
C ASN A 34 4.98 -6.85 6.43
N LEU A 35 4.15 -5.82 6.32
CA LEU A 35 3.03 -5.75 5.38
C LEU A 35 3.30 -4.84 4.18
N CYS A 36 4.50 -4.23 4.09
CA CYS A 36 4.86 -3.35 2.98
C CYS A 36 5.28 -4.12 1.71
N THR A 37 5.94 -5.26 1.84
CA THR A 37 6.34 -6.12 0.71
C THR A 37 5.15 -6.88 0.16
N ASP A 38 5.25 -7.42 -1.06
CA ASP A 38 4.19 -8.24 -1.66
C ASP A 38 3.76 -9.36 -0.71
N ASN A 39 2.48 -9.37 -0.36
CA ASN A 39 1.91 -10.31 0.60
C ASN A 39 0.42 -10.57 0.33
N GLY A 40 -0.08 -11.70 0.82
CA GLY A 40 -1.48 -12.09 0.63
C GLY A 40 -2.50 -11.18 1.33
N ALA A 41 -2.12 -10.49 2.41
CA ALA A 41 -3.03 -9.61 3.14
C ALA A 41 -3.43 -8.38 2.29
N MET A 42 -2.51 -7.84 1.48
CA MET A 42 -2.83 -6.77 0.52
C MET A 42 -3.89 -7.23 -0.50
N VAL A 43 -3.72 -8.43 -1.06
CA VAL A 43 -4.66 -9.00 -2.03
C VAL A 43 -6.03 -9.26 -1.39
N ALA A 44 -6.04 -9.83 -0.18
CA ALA A 44 -7.27 -10.11 0.57
C ALA A 44 -8.03 -8.82 0.92
N ALA A 45 -7.32 -7.78 1.38
CA ALA A 45 -7.93 -6.48 1.69
C ALA A 45 -8.56 -5.83 0.44
N LEU A 46 -7.86 -5.86 -0.70
CA LEU A 46 -8.39 -5.37 -1.96
C LEU A 46 -9.62 -6.16 -2.42
N GLY A 47 -9.58 -7.50 -2.33
CA GLY A 47 -10.71 -8.37 -2.66
C GLY A 47 -11.94 -8.10 -1.80
N SER A 48 -11.74 -7.96 -0.48
CA SER A 48 -12.81 -7.61 0.46
C SER A 48 -13.43 -6.25 0.14
N LEU A 49 -12.61 -5.26 -0.20
CA LEU A 49 -13.08 -3.92 -0.57
C LEU A 49 -13.89 -3.95 -1.88
N ALA A 50 -13.43 -4.70 -2.88
CA ALA A 50 -14.13 -4.85 -4.16
C ALA A 50 -15.50 -5.52 -3.99
N ILE A 51 -15.59 -6.60 -3.20
CA ILE A 51 -16.85 -7.26 -2.87
C ILE A 51 -17.80 -6.29 -2.15
N SER A 52 -17.28 -5.57 -1.15
CA SER A 52 -18.06 -4.61 -0.35
C SER A 52 -18.64 -3.47 -1.20
N LYS A 53 -17.88 -3.02 -2.21
CA LYS A 53 -18.31 -1.97 -3.15
C LYS A 53 -19.20 -2.49 -4.29
N ARG A 54 -19.41 -3.81 -4.39
CA ARG A 54 -20.05 -4.47 -5.55
C ARG A 54 -19.30 -4.25 -6.87
N ASP A 55 -18.04 -3.85 -6.80
CA ASP A 55 -17.13 -3.67 -7.94
C ASP A 55 -16.42 -4.99 -8.25
N CYS A 56 -17.19 -6.08 -8.36
CA CYS A 56 -16.61 -7.40 -8.60
C CYS A 56 -16.32 -7.58 -10.10
N PRO A 57 -15.04 -7.60 -10.54
CA PRO A 57 -14.73 -7.96 -11.90
C PRO A 57 -14.94 -9.48 -12.01
N LEU A 58 -16.10 -9.90 -12.51
CA LEU A 58 -16.45 -11.31 -12.78
C LEU A 58 -15.45 -12.01 -13.72
N LYS A 59 -14.51 -11.26 -14.31
CA LYS A 59 -13.36 -11.75 -15.07
C LYS A 59 -12.12 -10.91 -14.73
N ALA A 60 -11.28 -11.39 -13.83
CA ALA A 60 -9.93 -10.83 -13.67
C ALA A 60 -9.15 -11.07 -14.98
N ARG A 61 -8.96 -10.02 -15.78
CA ARG A 61 -8.11 -10.10 -16.97
C ARG A 61 -6.66 -9.91 -16.53
N HIS A 62 -5.82 -10.93 -16.73
CA HIS A 62 -4.38 -10.77 -16.61
C HIS A 62 -3.90 -9.86 -17.74
N SER A 63 -3.37 -8.67 -17.43
CA SER A 63 -2.96 -7.67 -18.43
C SER A 63 -1.60 -7.98 -19.08
N GLY A 64 -1.20 -9.26 -19.08
CA GLY A 64 0.12 -9.80 -19.45
C GLY A 64 0.98 -8.83 -20.25
N ARG A 65 1.80 -8.07 -19.53
CA ARG A 65 2.82 -7.21 -20.09
C ARG A 65 4.10 -7.64 -19.37
N LEU A 66 4.91 -8.41 -20.09
CA LEU A 66 6.26 -8.79 -19.69
C LEU A 66 7.14 -7.54 -19.65
#